data_AF-A0A2I0IFK6-F1
#
_entry.id   AF-A0A2I0IFK6-F1
#
_cell.length_a   1.000
_cell.length_b   1.000
_cell.length_c   1.000
_cell.angle_alpha   90.00
_cell.angle_beta   90.00
_cell.angle_gamma   90.00
#
_symmetry.space_group_name_H-M   'P 1'
#
loop_
_entity.id
_entity.type
_entity.pdbx_description
1 polymer ?
#
loop_
_entity_poly.entity_id
_entity_poly.type
_entity_poly.pdbx_seq_one_letter_code
_entity_poly.pdbx_strand_id
1 'polypeptide(L)'
;MALTKQSILLALIFVFGGWASLAASRSLLESPSMHERHEHWMTLYGRVYKDASERQRRFEMRTWSALTPFNRSNGKPYKVGVNQFADLTIEEFKASRNRFKSHMGSTDGASFKV
;
A
#
# COMPACT_ATOMS: atom_id res chain seq x y z
N MET A 1 11.20 14.50 56.33
CA MET A 1 12.15 13.93 55.33
C MET A 1 11.54 12.81 54.46
N ALA A 2 10.57 12.01 54.93
CA ALA A 2 9.96 10.96 54.10
C ALA A 2 8.99 11.51 53.03
N LEU A 3 8.16 12.50 53.40
CA LEU A 3 7.19 13.13 52.49
C LEU A 3 7.86 13.84 51.32
N THR A 4 8.97 14.53 51.57
CA THR A 4 9.76 15.21 50.54
C THR A 4 10.39 14.23 49.56
N LYS A 5 10.85 13.05 50.02
CA LYS A 5 11.36 11.98 49.15
C LYS A 5 10.26 11.37 48.28
N GLN A 6 9.07 11.17 48.82
CA GLN A 6 7.92 10.63 48.09
C GLN A 6 7.43 11.60 46.99
N SER A 7 7.38 12.91 47.28
CA SER A 7 7.04 13.92 46.28
C SER A 7 8.09 14.00 45.15
N ILE A 8 9.38 13.85 45.46
CA ILE A 8 10.45 13.82 44.45
C ILE A 8 10.33 12.58 43.56
N LEU A 9 10.04 11.40 44.13
CA LEU A 9 9.83 10.17 43.38
C LEU A 9 8.65 10.28 42.40
N LEU A 10 7.53 10.84 42.84
CA LEU A 10 6.36 11.05 41.98
C LEU A 10 6.65 12.04 40.84
N ALA A 11 7.38 13.11 41.11
CA ALA A 11 7.79 14.07 40.09
C ALA A 11 8.69 13.43 39.02
N LEU A 12 9.64 12.59 39.41
CA LEU A 12 10.51 11.87 38.48
C LEU A 12 9.74 10.91 37.57
N ILE A 13 8.76 10.17 38.12
CA ILE A 13 7.91 9.26 37.34
C ILE A 13 7.08 10.03 36.30
N PHE A 14 6.51 11.19 36.67
CA PHE A 14 5.71 11.99 35.75
C PHE A 14 6.54 12.57 34.60
N VAL A 15 7.76 13.07 34.89
CA VAL A 15 8.68 13.57 33.86
C VAL A 15 9.10 12.44 32.92
N PHE A 16 9.48 11.28 33.46
CA PHE A 16 9.93 10.14 32.65
C PHE A 16 8.80 9.52 31.83
N GLY A 17 7.61 9.38 32.43
CA GLY A 17 6.40 8.89 31.76
C GLY A 17 5.90 9.83 30.66
N GLY A 18 5.98 11.15 30.89
CA GLY A 18 5.65 12.16 29.89
C GLY A 18 6.60 12.13 28.69
N TRP A 19 7.91 11.96 28.93
CA TRP A 19 8.91 11.84 27.86
C TRP A 19 8.73 10.56 27.03
N ALA A 20 8.46 9.43 27.68
CA ALA A 20 8.17 8.16 27.00
C ALA A 20 6.89 8.25 26.14
N SER A 21 5.84 8.88 26.68
CA SER A 21 4.57 9.09 25.97
C SER A 21 4.75 10.00 24.74
N LEU A 22 5.57 11.04 24.87
CA LEU A 22 5.87 11.97 23.77
C LEU A 22 6.70 11.29 22.66
N ALA A 23 7.68 10.45 23.02
CA ALA A 23 8.46 9.68 22.05
C ALA A 23 7.61 8.64 21.30
N ALA A 24 6.78 7.88 22.03
CA ALA A 24 5.89 6.88 21.42
C ALA A 24 4.85 7.52 20.48
N SER A 25 4.29 8.68 20.86
CA SER A 25 3.34 9.42 20.01
C SER A 25 3.96 9.86 18.69
N ARG A 26 5.25 10.26 18.67
CA ARG A 26 5.96 10.64 17.45
C ARG A 26 6.13 9.46 16.49
N SER A 27 6.48 8.27 17.02
CA SER A 27 6.61 7.06 16.19
C SER A 27 5.31 6.60 15.53
N LEU A 28 4.15 6.86 16.15
CA LEU A 28 2.84 6.54 15.55
C LEU A 28 2.40 7.55 14.49
N LEU A 29 2.89 8.79 14.56
CA LEU A 29 2.54 9.86 13.64
C LEU A 29 3.44 9.87 12.39
N GLU A 30 4.63 9.27 12.49
CA GLU A 30 5.52 9.07 11.36
C GLU A 30 4.91 8.06 10.39
N SER A 31 4.33 8.59 9.31
CA SER A 31 3.78 7.75 8.27
C SER A 31 4.92 6.98 7.60
N PRO A 32 4.84 5.63 7.46
CA PRO A 32 5.94 4.85 6.92
C PRO A 32 6.30 5.35 5.52
N SER A 33 7.59 5.37 5.25
CA SER A 33 8.14 5.76 3.96
C SER A 33 7.58 4.87 2.85
N MET A 34 7.60 5.38 1.62
CA MET A 34 7.17 4.61 0.44
C MET A 34 7.91 3.27 0.32
N HIS A 35 9.18 3.27 0.71
CA HIS A 35 10.03 2.08 0.70
C HIS A 35 9.58 1.06 1.76
N GLU A 36 9.30 1.49 3.00
CA GLU A 36 8.81 0.58 4.05
C GLU A 36 7.46 -0.03 3.68
N ARG A 37 6.56 0.75 3.08
CA ARG A 37 5.29 0.23 2.57
C ARG A 37 5.49 -0.80 1.46
N HIS A 38 6.52 -0.61 0.62
CA HIS A 38 6.90 -1.60 -0.38
C HIS A 38 7.36 -2.90 0.27
N GLU A 39 8.29 -2.84 1.23
CA GLU A 39 8.79 -4.02 1.94
C GLU A 39 7.68 -4.80 2.64
N HIS A 40 6.80 -4.06 3.33
CA HIS A 40 5.67 -4.67 4.01
C HIS A 40 4.74 -5.37 3.03
N TRP A 41 4.43 -4.73 1.89
CA TRP A 41 3.63 -5.34 0.83
C TRP A 41 4.30 -6.58 0.22
N MET A 42 5.62 -6.54 -0.02
CA MET A 42 6.35 -7.71 -0.54
C MET A 42 6.24 -8.88 0.43
N THR A 43 6.41 -8.61 1.72
CA THR A 43 6.31 -9.62 2.77
C THR A 43 4.89 -10.19 2.84
N LEU A 44 3.88 -9.32 2.82
CA LEU A 44 2.46 -9.71 2.89
C LEU A 44 2.03 -10.63 1.74
N TYR A 45 2.52 -10.38 0.53
CA TYR A 45 2.15 -11.14 -0.67
C TYR A 45 3.23 -12.13 -1.14
N GLY A 46 4.28 -12.37 -0.34
CA GLY A 46 5.36 -13.30 -0.66
C GLY A 46 6.10 -12.98 -1.96
N ARG A 47 6.31 -11.70 -2.26
CA ARG A 47 6.95 -11.25 -3.50
C ARG A 47 8.48 -11.34 -3.39
N VAL A 48 9.07 -12.08 -4.31
CA VAL A 48 10.52 -12.23 -4.47
C VAL A 48 10.88 -11.88 -5.91
N TYR A 49 11.82 -10.96 -6.07
CA TYR A 49 12.33 -10.57 -7.39
C TYR A 49 13.67 -11.24 -7.67
N LYS A 50 14.00 -11.37 -8.96
CA LYS A 50 15.23 -12.01 -9.42
C LYS A 50 16.49 -11.29 -8.94
N ASP A 51 16.48 -9.96 -8.97
CA ASP A 51 17.62 -9.12 -8.63
C ASP A 51 17.16 -7.74 -8.12
N ALA A 52 18.12 -6.97 -7.61
CA ALA A 52 17.87 -5.63 -7.07
C ALA A 52 17.40 -4.65 -8.15
N SER A 53 17.80 -4.84 -9.41
CA SER A 53 17.41 -3.96 -10.52
C SER A 53 15.94 -4.14 -10.90
N GLU A 54 15.46 -5.38 -10.93
CA GLU A 54 14.05 -5.69 -11.15
C GLU A 54 13.21 -5.23 -9.97
N ARG A 55 13.69 -5.41 -8.73
CA ARG A 55 13.03 -4.89 -7.53
C ARG A 55 12.87 -3.37 -7.59
N GLN A 56 13.91 -2.66 -7.99
CA GLN A 56 13.88 -1.21 -8.14
C GLN A 56 12.93 -0.78 -9.27
N ARG A 57 13.01 -1.44 -10.43
CA ARG A 57 12.10 -1.20 -11.56
C ARG A 57 10.63 -1.43 -11.15
N ARG A 58 10.33 -2.50 -10.43
CA ARG A 58 8.98 -2.83 -9.93
C ARG A 58 8.51 -1.88 -8.83
N PHE A 59 9.44 -1.28 -8.09
CA PHE A 59 9.15 -0.20 -7.14
C PHE A 59 8.81 1.12 -7.85
N GLU A 60 9.57 1.49 -8.88
CA GLU A 60 9.37 2.71 -9.66
C GLU A 60 8.11 2.64 -10.55
N MET A 61 7.86 1.48 -11.15
CA MET A 61 6.66 1.21 -11.96
C MET A 61 5.40 1.12 -11.10
N ARG A 62 5.55 0.95 -9.78
CA ARG A 62 4.44 0.71 -8.88
C ARG A 62 3.43 1.84 -8.90
N THR A 63 2.17 1.46 -9.05
CA THR A 63 0.97 2.31 -8.97
C THR A 63 0.79 3.06 -7.64
N TRP A 64 1.73 3.03 -6.69
CA TRP A 64 1.56 3.69 -5.39
C TRP A 64 1.50 5.22 -5.51
N SER A 65 2.34 5.80 -6.38
CA SER A 65 2.31 7.24 -6.66
C SER A 65 0.99 7.67 -7.30
N ALA A 66 0.33 6.77 -8.05
CA ALA A 66 -0.96 7.02 -8.70
C ALA A 66 -2.17 6.82 -7.78
N LEU A 67 -2.09 5.95 -6.76
CA LEU A 67 -3.20 5.68 -5.83
C LEU A 67 -3.58 6.90 -4.99
N THR A 68 -2.59 7.68 -4.57
CA THR A 68 -2.79 8.86 -3.72
C THR A 68 -3.59 9.96 -4.43
N PRO A 69 -3.21 10.42 -5.65
CA PRO A 69 -4.03 11.36 -6.41
C PRO A 69 -5.35 10.74 -6.86
N PHE A 70 -5.38 9.45 -7.22
CA PHE A 70 -6.62 8.78 -7.64
C PHE A 70 -7.69 8.82 -6.55
N ASN A 71 -7.34 8.47 -5.31
CA ASN A 71 -8.24 8.49 -4.16
C ASN A 71 -8.52 9.90 -3.60
N ARG A 72 -7.70 10.89 -3.95
CA ARG A 72 -7.91 12.30 -3.54
C ARG A 72 -8.96 13.00 -4.41
N SER A 73 -9.24 12.48 -5.61
CA SER A 73 -10.35 12.95 -6.43
C SER A 73 -11.68 12.52 -5.79
N ASN A 74 -12.43 13.47 -5.21
CA ASN A 74 -13.73 13.23 -4.56
C ASN A 74 -14.85 12.80 -5.54
N GLY A 75 -14.52 12.43 -6.78
CA GLY A 75 -15.48 12.21 -7.86
C GLY A 75 -15.85 10.75 -8.12
N LYS A 76 -15.29 9.78 -7.40
CA LYS A 76 -15.55 8.35 -7.65
C LYS A 76 -16.19 7.66 -6.42
N PRO A 77 -17.20 6.79 -6.62
CA PRO A 77 -17.84 6.06 -5.52
C PRO A 77 -16.98 4.88 -5.00
N TYR A 78 -15.76 4.72 -5.52
CA TYR A 78 -14.84 3.65 -5.13
C TYR A 78 -13.43 4.19 -4.91
N LYS A 79 -12.70 3.50 -4.04
CA LYS A 79 -11.29 3.75 -3.75
C LYS A 79 -10.46 2.62 -4.32
N VAL A 80 -9.29 2.95 -4.87
CA VAL A 80 -8.34 1.93 -5.31
C VAL A 80 -7.36 1.70 -4.17
N GLY A 81 -7.15 0.43 -3.85
CA GLY A 81 -6.22 -0.02 -2.83
C GLY A 81 -5.05 -0.77 -3.43
N VAL A 82 -4.03 -0.99 -2.61
CA VAL A 82 -2.86 -1.79 -2.96
C VAL A 82 -3.26 -3.25 -2.81
N ASN A 83 -3.13 -4.04 -3.87
CA ASN A 83 -3.44 -5.46 -3.87
C ASN A 83 -2.22 -6.29 -4.30
N GLN A 84 -2.36 -7.61 -4.38
CA GLN A 84 -1.29 -8.52 -4.79
C GLN A 84 -0.73 -8.26 -6.20
N PHE A 85 -1.47 -7.58 -7.07
CA PHE A 85 -1.10 -7.24 -8.45
C PHE A 85 -0.54 -5.82 -8.59
N ALA A 86 -0.22 -5.14 -7.49
CA ALA A 86 0.28 -3.76 -7.50
C ALA A 86 1.64 -3.58 -8.21
N ASP A 87 2.34 -4.68 -8.51
CA ASP A 87 3.60 -4.75 -9.25
C ASP A 87 3.43 -5.03 -10.76
N LEU A 88 2.20 -5.28 -11.21
CA LEU A 88 1.90 -5.60 -12.61
C LEU A 88 1.38 -4.37 -13.37
N THR A 89 1.78 -4.23 -14.64
CA THR A 89 1.10 -3.28 -15.53
C THR A 89 -0.29 -3.80 -15.95
N ILE A 90 -1.13 -2.92 -16.49
CA ILE A 90 -2.46 -3.30 -16.99
C ILE A 90 -2.33 -4.36 -18.10
N GLU A 91 -1.31 -4.26 -18.94
CA GLU A 91 -1.01 -5.20 -20.02
C GLU A 91 -0.56 -6.56 -19.48
N GLU A 92 0.36 -6.58 -18.51
CA GLU A 92 0.81 -7.81 -17.85
C GLU A 92 -0.34 -8.50 -17.10
N PHE A 93 -1.20 -7.71 -16.43
CA PHE A 93 -2.40 -8.21 -15.78
C PHE A 93 -3.38 -8.83 -16.79
N LYS A 94 -3.64 -8.14 -17.91
CA LYS A 94 -4.50 -8.66 -18.99
C LYS A 94 -3.92 -9.93 -19.61
N ALA A 95 -2.64 -9.96 -19.93
CA ALA A 95 -1.99 -11.11 -20.56
C ALA A 95 -2.04 -12.36 -19.67
N SER A 96 -1.87 -12.19 -18.35
CA SER A 96 -1.84 -13.31 -17.40
C SER A 96 -3.22 -13.79 -16.95
N ARG A 97 -4.20 -12.88 -16.81
CA ARG A 97 -5.50 -13.18 -16.18
C ARG A 97 -6.70 -13.02 -17.09
N ASN A 98 -6.62 -12.18 -18.12
CA ASN A 98 -7.76 -11.97 -19.02
C ASN A 98 -7.72 -12.99 -20.16
N ARG A 99 -8.12 -14.23 -19.87
CA ARG A 99 -8.30 -15.31 -20.88
C ARG A 99 -9.54 -15.15 -21.75
N PHE A 100 -10.21 -13.99 -21.70
CA PHE A 100 -11.34 -13.72 -22.56
C PHE A 100 -10.87 -13.64 -24.02
N LYS A 101 -10.91 -14.78 -24.71
CA LYS A 101 -10.84 -14.83 -26.16
C LYS A 101 -12.26 -14.58 -26.63
N SER A 102 -12.51 -13.38 -27.17
CA SER A 102 -13.71 -13.17 -27.97
C SER A 102 -13.63 -14.17 -29.11
N HIS A 103 -14.42 -15.25 -29.04
CA HIS A 103 -14.76 -16.00 -30.22
C HIS A 103 -15.51 -14.99 -31.09
N MET A 104 -14.82 -14.38 -32.05
CA MET A 104 -15.50 -13.87 -33.24
C MET A 104 -16.12 -15.11 -33.85
N GLY A 105 -17.37 -15.39 -33.49
CA GLY A 105 -18.19 -16.29 -34.28
C GLY A 105 -18.13 -15.72 -35.69
N SER A 106 -17.66 -16.54 -36.64
CA SER A 106 -17.68 -16.16 -38.05
C SER A 106 -19.10 -15.71 -38.35
N THR A 107 -19.28 -14.42 -38.60
CA THR A 107 -20.51 -13.89 -39.19
C THR A 107 -20.48 -14.21 -40.67
N ASP A 108 -20.34 -15.49 -41.02
CA ASP A 108 -20.70 -15.96 -42.33
C ASP A 108 -22.19 -16.27 -42.32
N GLY A 109 -22.94 -15.31 -42.85
CA GLY A 109 -24.17 -15.56 -43.57
C GLY A 109 -25.37 -16.06 -42.76
N ALA A 110 -26.14 -15.13 -42.19
CA ALA A 110 -27.59 -15.24 -42.26
C ALA A 110 -28.20 -13.84 -42.13
N SER A 111 -28.51 -13.24 -43.29
CA SER A 111 -29.36 -12.06 -43.36
C SER A 111 -30.75 -12.45 -42.85
N PHE A 112 -31.11 -12.00 -41.64
CA PHE A 112 -32.47 -12.13 -41.13
C PHE A 112 -33.34 -11.11 -41.88
N LYS A 113 -34.20 -11.61 -42.76
CA LYS A 113 -35.26 -10.80 -43.40
C LYS A 113 -36.48 -10.80 -42.49
N VAL A 114 -36.95 -9.60 -42.15
CA VAL A 114 -38.29 -9.30 -41.63
C VAL A 114 -39.25 -9.19 -42.81
#